data_AF-A0A957AVV0-F1
#
_entry.id   AF-A0A957AVV0-F1
#
_cell.length_a   1.000
_cell.length_b   1.000
_cell.length_c   1.000
_cell.angle_alpha   90.00
_cell.angle_beta   90.00
_cell.angle_gamma   90.00
#
_symmetry.space_group_name_H-M   'P 1'
#
loop_
_entity.id
_entity.type
_entity.pdbx_description
1 polymer ?
#
loop_
_entity_poly.entity_id
_entity_poly.type
_entity_poly.pdbx_seq_one_letter_code
_entity_poly.pdbx_strand_id
1 'polypeptide(L)'
;NNNGGGIFRRLPISEFEPEFTDLFLTPHDLNFEHAAQLYGLEYVRVSDRAGFREALGKSMYDTRPFLIEVVTDGRYDDQRRRAVNRLVLEALHD
;
A
#
# COMPACT_ATOMS: atom_id res chain seq x y z
N ASN A 1 1.61 2.08 -2.34
CA ASN A 1 1.59 1.38 -3.63
C ASN A 1 1.55 -0.12 -3.34
N ASN A 2 0.40 -0.75 -3.53
CA ASN A 2 0.21 -2.20 -3.43
C ASN A 2 -0.08 -2.84 -4.80
N ASN A 3 0.30 -2.13 -5.87
CA ASN A 3 0.24 -2.56 -7.27
C ASN A 3 -1.19 -2.94 -7.73
N GLY A 4 -2.10 -1.96 -7.73
CA GLY A 4 -3.46 -2.11 -8.23
C GLY A 4 -4.57 -2.00 -7.17
N GLY A 5 -5.74 -2.57 -7.48
CA GLY A 5 -6.97 -2.53 -6.69
C GLY A 5 -6.96 -3.41 -5.43
N GLY A 6 -6.02 -3.21 -4.52
CA GLY A 6 -5.85 -4.06 -3.32
C GLY A 6 -7.10 -4.22 -2.43
N ILE A 7 -8.09 -3.33 -2.51
CA ILE A 7 -9.37 -3.45 -1.81
C ILE A 7 -10.17 -4.70 -2.24
N PHE A 8 -10.08 -5.10 -3.50
CA PHE A 8 -10.86 -6.21 -4.05
C PHE A 8 -10.44 -7.57 -3.49
N ARG A 9 -9.25 -7.69 -2.88
CA ARG A 9 -8.80 -8.87 -2.13
C ARG A 9 -9.69 -9.22 -0.92
N ARG A 10 -10.51 -8.26 -0.48
CA ARG A 10 -11.45 -8.45 0.64
C ARG A 10 -12.79 -9.04 0.22
N LEU A 11 -13.07 -9.07 -1.09
CA LEU A 11 -14.32 -9.54 -1.65
C LEU A 11 -14.17 -11.01 -2.09
N PRO A 12 -15.27 -11.79 -2.13
CA PRO A 12 -15.24 -13.18 -2.61
C PRO A 12 -14.68 -13.33 -4.04
N ILE A 13 -14.80 -12.29 -4.87
CA ILE A 13 -14.26 -12.31 -6.24
C ILE A 13 -12.74 -12.59 -6.28
N SER A 14 -12.01 -12.35 -5.20
CA SER A 14 -10.58 -12.64 -5.10
C SER A 14 -10.19 -14.12 -5.20
N GLU A 15 -11.17 -15.03 -5.19
CA GLU A 15 -10.98 -16.47 -5.36
C GLU A 15 -11.10 -16.93 -6.82
N PHE A 16 -11.43 -16.03 -7.76
CA PHE A 16 -11.70 -16.36 -9.15
C PHE A 16 -10.63 -15.79 -10.08
N GLU A 17 -9.68 -16.63 -10.50
CA GLU A 17 -8.61 -16.27 -11.44
C GLU A 17 -8.91 -16.86 -12.83
N PRO A 18 -8.56 -16.16 -13.94
CA PRO A 18 -7.77 -14.93 -14.00
C PRO A 18 -8.58 -13.62 -13.88
N GLU A 19 -9.92 -13.67 -13.87
CA GLU A 19 -10.78 -12.49 -13.95
C GLU A 19 -10.56 -11.51 -12.78
N PHE A 20 -10.26 -12.03 -11.59
CA PHE A 20 -9.88 -11.20 -10.47
C PHE A 20 -8.65 -10.37 -10.78
N THR A 21 -7.58 -10.99 -11.27
CA THR A 21 -6.34 -10.28 -11.59
C THR A 21 -6.56 -9.27 -12.72
N ASP A 22 -7.22 -9.68 -13.80
CA ASP A 22 -7.32 -8.91 -15.03
C ASP A 22 -8.32 -7.76 -14.95
N LEU A 23 -9.41 -7.91 -14.20
CA LEU A 23 -10.52 -6.96 -14.20
C LEU A 23 -10.66 -6.16 -12.89
N PHE A 24 -10.14 -6.69 -11.77
CA PHE A 24 -10.31 -6.05 -10.45
C PHE A 24 -8.97 -5.62 -9.87
N LEU A 25 -8.02 -6.55 -9.71
CA LEU A 25 -6.72 -6.21 -9.15
C LEU A 25 -5.94 -5.28 -10.06
N THR A 26 -5.93 -5.53 -11.38
CA THR A 26 -5.31 -4.67 -12.39
C THR A 26 -3.92 -4.16 -11.99
N PRO A 27 -2.94 -5.06 -11.74
CA PRO A 27 -1.58 -4.65 -11.43
C PRO A 27 -1.03 -3.80 -12.58
N HIS A 28 -0.42 -2.66 -12.23
CA HIS A 28 0.09 -1.72 -13.21
C HIS A 28 1.61 -1.81 -13.36
N ASP A 29 2.31 -2.36 -12.37
CA ASP A 29 3.77 -2.52 -12.32
C ASP A 29 4.52 -1.19 -12.51
N LEU A 30 3.95 -0.12 -11.95
CA LEU A 30 4.50 1.25 -11.99
C LEU A 30 4.90 1.72 -10.60
N ASN A 31 5.86 2.64 -10.58
CA ASN A 31 6.20 3.48 -9.44
C ASN A 31 5.86 4.96 -9.76
N PHE A 32 6.04 5.86 -8.79
CA PHE A 32 5.73 7.28 -8.95
C PHE A 32 6.94 8.17 -9.26
N GLU A 33 8.13 7.60 -9.52
CA GLU A 33 9.38 8.35 -9.69
C GLU A 33 9.29 9.39 -10.81
N HIS A 34 8.80 8.99 -11.98
CA HIS A 34 8.73 9.87 -13.15
C HIS A 34 7.66 10.96 -12.98
N ALA A 35 6.55 10.65 -12.28
CA ALA A 35 5.54 11.63 -11.93
C ALA A 35 6.10 12.67 -10.94
N ALA A 36 6.85 12.22 -9.93
CA ALA A 36 7.52 13.11 -9.00
C ALA A 36 8.51 14.05 -9.72
N GLN A 37 9.33 13.50 -10.64
CA GLN A 37 10.24 14.31 -11.45
C GLN A 37 9.51 15.36 -12.30
N LEU A 38 8.41 14.97 -12.96
CA LEU A 38 7.62 15.88 -13.81
C LEU A 38 7.11 17.11 -13.04
N TYR A 39 6.73 16.93 -11.78
CA TYR A 39 6.20 18.00 -10.93
C TYR A 39 7.25 18.63 -10.00
N GLY A 40 8.53 18.24 -10.11
CA GLY A 40 9.60 18.77 -9.27
C GLY A 40 9.48 18.40 -7.79
N LEU A 41 8.91 17.23 -7.49
CA LEU A 41 8.77 16.69 -6.13
C LEU A 41 10.02 15.91 -5.73
N GLU A 42 10.43 16.01 -4.47
CA GLU A 42 11.41 15.09 -3.89
C GLU A 42 10.77 13.70 -3.74
N TYR A 43 11.41 12.66 -4.28
CA TYR A 43 10.84 11.31 -4.32
C TYR A 43 11.59 10.36 -3.40
N VAL A 44 10.87 9.69 -2.50
CA VAL A 44 11.43 8.64 -1.65
C VAL A 44 10.53 7.42 -1.69
N ARG A 45 11.12 6.27 -2.03
CA ARG A 45 10.43 4.96 -2.01
C ARG A 45 10.87 4.15 -0.81
N VAL A 46 9.92 3.66 -0.02
CA VAL A 46 10.17 2.92 1.21
C VAL A 46 9.32 1.66 1.27
N SER A 47 9.82 0.58 1.89
CA SER A 47 9.12 -0.70 2.04
C SER A 47 8.94 -1.13 3.49
N ASP A 48 9.33 -0.28 4.44
CA ASP A 48 9.23 -0.58 5.86
C ASP A 48 8.93 0.66 6.71
N ARG A 49 8.60 0.40 7.98
CA ARG A 49 8.23 1.43 8.96
C ARG A 49 9.39 2.34 9.33
N ALA A 50 10.63 1.84 9.36
CA ALA A 50 11.80 2.64 9.74
C ALA A 50 12.10 3.67 8.65
N GLY A 51 12.18 3.22 7.39
CA GLY A 51 12.36 4.08 6.23
C GLY A 51 11.22 5.09 6.09
N PHE A 52 9.96 4.67 6.31
CA PHE A 52 8.84 5.62 6.30
C PHE A 52 8.99 6.71 7.36
N ARG A 53 9.35 6.36 8.60
CA ARG A 53 9.55 7.36 9.67
C ARG A 53 10.67 8.34 9.36
N GLU A 54 11.77 7.86 8.78
CA GLU A 54 12.88 8.70 8.37
C GLU A 54 12.48 9.65 7.24
N ALA A 55 11.85 9.14 6.18
CA ALA A 55 11.39 9.92 5.03
C ALA A 55 10.37 10.98 5.45
N LEU A 56 9.41 10.59 6.30
CA LEU A 56 8.42 11.51 6.85
C LEU A 56 9.09 12.59 7.70
N GLY A 57 10.01 12.20 8.59
CA GLY A 57 10.76 13.16 9.40
C GLY A 57 11.52 14.18 8.55
N LYS A 58 12.21 13.74 7.50
CA LYS A 58 12.89 14.63 6.54
C LYS A 58 11.91 15.59 5.85
N SER A 59 10.78 15.07 5.37
CA SER A 59 9.78 15.86 4.64
C SER A 59 9.17 17.01 5.45
N MET A 60 9.11 16.89 6.79
CA MET A 60 8.55 17.92 7.66
C MET A 60 9.46 19.15 7.84
N TYR A 61 10.75 19.04 7.51
CA TYR A 61 11.74 20.12 7.67
C TYR A 61 12.28 20.65 6.34
N ASP A 62 11.89 20.07 5.20
CA ASP A 62 12.25 20.56 3.87
C ASP A 62 11.18 21.54 3.36
N THR A 63 11.60 22.48 2.51
CA THR A 63 10.71 23.47 1.87
C THR A 63 10.18 22.99 0.52
N ARG A 64 10.77 21.94 -0.05
CA ARG A 64 10.30 21.28 -1.28
C ARG A 64 9.21 20.25 -0.96
N PRO A 65 8.20 20.06 -1.83
CA PRO A 65 7.17 19.05 -1.64
C PRO A 65 7.74 17.63 -1.83
N PHE A 66 7.30 16.69 -1.00
CA PHE A 66 7.74 15.29 -1.01
C PHE A 66 6.65 14.36 -1.53
N LEU A 67 7.04 13.39 -2.35
CA LEU A 67 6.26 12.20 -2.65
C LEU A 67 6.94 11.00 -1.99
N ILE A 68 6.34 10.52 -0.90
CA ILE A 68 6.80 9.31 -0.20
C ILE A 68 5.95 8.12 -0.68
N GLU A 69 6.52 7.28 -1.55
CA GLU A 69 5.88 6.05 -2.00
C GLU A 69 6.14 4.92 -0.98
N VAL A 70 5.12 4.56 -0.20
CA VAL A 70 5.15 3.39 0.69
C VAL A 70 4.71 2.16 -0.11
N VAL A 71 5.64 1.25 -0.36
CA VAL A 71 5.39 -0.02 -1.05
C VAL A 71 4.86 -1.04 -0.04
N THR A 72 3.73 -1.67 -0.34
CA THR A 72 3.15 -2.73 0.51
C THR A 72 2.76 -3.95 -0.34
N ASP A 73 2.59 -5.10 0.30
CA ASP A 73 2.07 -6.30 -0.33
C ASP A 73 0.57 -6.42 -0.03
N GLY A 74 -0.26 -6.31 -1.07
CA GLY A 74 -1.71 -6.33 -0.90
C GLY A 74 -2.26 -7.65 -0.34
N ARG A 75 -1.60 -8.80 -0.55
CA ARG A 75 -2.01 -10.08 0.05
C ARG A 75 -1.71 -10.09 1.54
N TYR A 76 -0.51 -9.65 1.93
CA TYR A 76 -0.11 -9.52 3.33
C TYR A 76 -0.99 -8.51 4.08
N ASP A 77 -1.34 -7.39 3.46
CA ASP A 77 -2.22 -6.37 4.04
C ASP A 77 -3.60 -6.96 4.42
N ASP A 78 -4.23 -7.75 3.54
CA ASP A 78 -5.50 -8.41 3.85
C ASP A 78 -5.36 -9.51 4.92
N GLN A 79 -4.28 -10.30 4.87
CA GLN A 79 -3.99 -11.31 5.90
C GLN A 79 -3.86 -10.67 7.29
N ARG A 80 -3.09 -9.58 7.41
CA ARG A 80 -2.92 -8.82 8.65
C ARG A 80 -4.24 -8.27 9.17
N ARG A 81 -5.07 -7.71 8.28
CA ARG A 81 -6.41 -7.22 8.63
C ARG A 81 -7.30 -8.34 9.15
N ARG A 82 -7.35 -9.50 8.48
CA ARG A 82 -8.14 -10.67 8.94
C ARG A 82 -7.67 -11.14 10.33
N ALA A 83 -6.35 -11.17 10.56
CA ALA A 83 -5.80 -11.54 11.85
C ALA A 83 -6.20 -10.56 12.96
N VAL A 84 -6.10 -9.25 12.72
CA VAL A 84 -6.55 -8.22 13.70
C VAL A 84 -8.04 -8.34 13.96
N ASN A 85 -8.87 -8.47 12.93
CA ASN A 85 -10.32 -8.62 13.10
C ASN A 85 -10.68 -9.85 13.92
N ARG A 86 -10.01 -10.99 13.68
CA ARG A 86 -10.22 -12.20 14.47
C ARG A 86 -9.91 -11.98 15.94
N LEU A 87 -8.75 -11.41 16.26
CA LEU A 87 -8.33 -11.14 17.64
C LEU A 87 -9.30 -10.19 18.35
N VAL A 88 -9.79 -9.16 17.66
CA VAL A 88 -10.78 -8.22 18.22
C VAL A 88 -12.11 -8.93 18.50
N LEU A 89 -12.58 -9.79 17.59
CA LEU A 89 -13.84 -10.52 17.78
C LEU A 89 -13.75 -11.55 18.92
N GLU A 90 -12.63 -12.25 19.05
CA GLU A 90 -12.37 -13.18 20.15
C GLU A 90 -12.41 -12.43 21.50
N ALA A 91 -11.71 -11.30 21.61
CA ALA A 91 -11.66 -10.50 22.83
C ALA A 91 -12.99 -9.84 23.24
N LEU A 92 -13.98 -9.77 22.33
CA LEU A 92 -15.32 -9.25 22.62
C LEU A 92 -16.30 -10.34 23.06
N HIS A 93 -15.95 -11.61 22.82
CA HIS A 93 -16.78 -12.76 23.16
C HIS A 93 -16.31 -13.48 24.44
N ASP A 94 -15.13 -13.12 24.96
CA ASP A 94 -14.64 -13.43 26.32
C ASP A 94 -15.13 -12.40 27.35
#